data_AF-A0A8H4SRV2-F1
#
_entry.id   AF-A0A8H4SRV2-F1
#
_cell.length_a   1.000
_cell.length_b   1.000
_cell.length_c   1.000
_cell.angle_alpha   90.00
_cell.angle_beta   90.00
_cell.angle_gamma   90.00
#
_symmetry.space_group_name_H-M   'P 1'
#
loop_
_entity.id
_entity.type
_entity.pdbx_description
1 polymer ?
#
loop_
_entity_poly.entity_id
_entity_poly.type
_entity_poly.pdbx_seq_one_letter_code
_entity_poly.pdbx_strand_id
1 'polypeptide(L)'
;MGGQSVVELRCKCKTDPWGKKGEDSLAAILASQQPGTDFKIDPNQTYSEMWMGTYPSVPSFVIATGETLEDSLNKNPNLVGEKIVDKFGGGLPFLPK
;
A
#
# COMPACT_ATOMS: atom_id res chain seq x y z
N MET A 1 13.68 8.27 22.39
CA MET A 1 14.26 7.70 21.16
C MET A 1 13.29 8.03 20.05
N GLY A 2 13.67 8.89 19.10
CA GLY A 2 12.74 9.39 18.08
C GLY A 2 12.32 8.25 17.16
N GLY A 3 11.04 7.86 17.21
CA GLY A 3 10.48 6.96 16.21
C GLY A 3 10.64 7.58 14.82
N GLN A 4 10.84 6.75 13.79
CA GLN A 4 10.88 7.23 12.42
C GLN A 4 9.62 8.05 12.13
N SER A 5 9.79 9.33 11.78
CA SER A 5 8.68 10.25 11.53
C SER A 5 8.00 10.02 10.18
N VAL A 6 8.62 9.22 9.31
CA VAL A 6 8.14 8.86 7.97
C VAL A 6 8.49 7.40 7.71
N VAL A 7 7.51 6.63 7.24
CA VAL A 7 7.66 5.22 6.90
C VAL A 7 7.38 5.04 5.41
N GLU A 8 8.30 4.40 4.70
CA GLU A 8 8.15 4.14 3.26
C GLU A 8 7.38 2.84 3.01
N LEU A 9 6.45 2.88 2.06
CA LEU A 9 5.54 1.78 1.76
C LEU A 9 5.78 1.21 0.37
N ARG A 10 5.72 -0.12 0.28
CA ARG A 10 5.50 -0.84 -0.97
C ARG A 10 4.02 -1.22 -1.06
N CYS A 11 3.39 -0.89 -2.18
CA CYS A 11 1.95 -0.99 -2.37
C CYS A 11 1.68 -1.97 -3.52
N LYS A 12 0.45 -2.45 -3.66
CA LYS A 12 0.13 -3.45 -4.70
C LYS A 12 -0.72 -2.83 -5.80
N CYS A 13 -0.37 -3.15 -7.04
CA CYS A 13 -1.19 -2.85 -8.20
C CYS A 13 -2.15 -4.01 -8.48
N LYS A 14 -3.43 -3.69 -8.67
CA LYS A 14 -4.46 -4.62 -9.12
C LYS A 14 -4.44 -4.73 -10.65
N THR A 15 -4.91 -5.86 -11.15
CA THR A 15 -4.87 -6.23 -12.58
C THR A 15 -6.25 -6.55 -13.13
N ASP A 16 -7.27 -5.77 -12.74
CA ASP A 16 -8.64 -6.05 -13.17
C ASP A 16 -8.80 -5.81 -14.70
N PRO A 17 -9.76 -6.48 -15.37
CA PRO A 17 -9.92 -6.39 -16.83
C PRO A 17 -10.26 -4.99 -17.37
N TRP A 18 -10.76 -4.10 -16.52
CA TRP A 18 -11.12 -2.72 -16.89
C TRP A 18 -9.93 -1.76 -16.82
N GLY A 19 -8.79 -2.19 -16.28
CA GLY A 19 -7.58 -1.38 -16.19
C GLY A 19 -6.97 -1.04 -17.55
N LYS A 20 -6.09 -0.03 -17.58
CA LYS A 20 -5.31 0.29 -18.78
C LYS A 20 -4.22 -0.76 -18.99
N LYS A 21 -3.82 -0.99 -20.24
CA LYS A 21 -2.81 -2.01 -20.59
C LYS A 21 -1.39 -1.48 -20.42
N GLY A 22 -0.51 -2.32 -19.90
CA GLY A 22 0.93 -2.05 -19.85
C GLY A 22 1.27 -0.67 -19.31
N GLU A 23 2.15 0.04 -20.03
CA GLU A 23 2.64 1.38 -19.68
C GLU A 23 1.59 2.49 -19.84
N ASP A 24 0.43 2.23 -20.46
CA ASP A 24 -0.65 3.22 -20.47
C ASP A 24 -1.31 3.38 -19.08
N SER A 25 -1.05 2.44 -18.16
CA SER A 25 -1.54 2.49 -16.79
C SER A 25 -0.57 3.22 -15.86
N LEU A 26 -1.02 4.34 -15.30
CA LEU A 26 -0.28 5.04 -14.26
C LEU A 26 -0.07 4.15 -13.01
N ALA A 27 -1.04 3.30 -12.68
CA ALA A 27 -0.90 2.35 -11.58
C ALA A 27 0.27 1.37 -11.82
N ALA A 28 0.44 0.90 -13.06
CA ALA A 28 1.56 0.03 -13.43
C ALA A 28 2.91 0.78 -13.38
N ILE A 29 2.94 2.02 -13.90
CA ILE A 29 4.13 2.87 -13.87
C ILE A 29 4.57 3.09 -12.41
N LEU A 30 3.66 3.54 -11.54
CA LEU A 30 3.97 3.81 -10.14
C LEU A 30 4.40 2.53 -9.40
N ALA A 31 3.74 1.39 -9.65
CA ALA A 31 4.12 0.11 -9.05
C ALA A 31 5.52 -0.35 -9.48
N SER A 32 5.94 -0.10 -10.73
CA SER A 32 7.28 -0.41 -11.23
C SER A 32 8.38 0.49 -10.67
N GLN A 33 8.02 1.67 -10.18
CA GLN A 33 8.96 2.67 -9.65
C GLN A 33 9.14 2.59 -8.13
N GLN A 34 8.44 1.68 -7.46
CA GLN A 34 8.56 1.53 -6.01
C GLN A 34 9.95 1.01 -5.62
N PRO A 35 10.56 1.51 -4.53
CA PRO A 35 11.87 1.04 -4.07
C PRO A 35 11.86 -0.45 -3.76
N GLY A 36 12.90 -1.16 -4.21
CA GLY A 36 13.08 -2.59 -3.95
C GLY A 36 12.02 -3.49 -4.61
N THR A 37 11.23 -2.97 -5.54
CA THR A 37 10.25 -3.78 -6.28
C THR A 37 10.91 -4.60 -7.39
N ASP A 38 10.45 -5.83 -7.57
CA ASP A 38 10.74 -6.69 -8.71
C ASP A 38 9.67 -6.57 -9.81
N PHE A 39 8.65 -5.74 -9.59
CA PHE A 39 7.52 -5.56 -10.50
C PHE A 39 7.97 -5.14 -11.91
N LYS A 40 7.57 -5.93 -12.91
CA LYS A 40 7.75 -5.63 -14.32
C LYS A 40 6.40 -5.44 -14.98
N ILE A 41 6.28 -4.36 -15.75
CA ILE A 41 5.06 -4.09 -16.52
C ILE A 41 5.03 -5.07 -17.69
N ASP A 42 3.96 -5.86 -17.76
CA ASP A 42 3.63 -6.68 -18.93
C ASP A 42 2.78 -5.83 -19.90
N PRO A 43 3.24 -5.61 -21.15
CA PRO A 43 2.51 -4.80 -22.12
C PRO A 43 1.10 -5.33 -22.46
N ASN A 44 0.83 -6.62 -22.24
CA ASN A 44 -0.44 -7.26 -22.57
C ASN A 44 -1.41 -7.34 -21.36
N GLN A 45 -0.93 -7.12 -20.15
CA GLN A 45 -1.72 -7.15 -18.92
C GLN A 45 -2.44 -5.83 -18.69
N THR A 46 -3.67 -5.89 -18.19
CA THR A 46 -4.40 -4.71 -17.67
C THR A 46 -4.03 -4.45 -16.22
N TYR A 47 -3.88 -3.17 -15.86
CA TYR A 47 -3.56 -2.68 -14.53
C TYR A 47 -4.54 -1.57 -14.14
N SER A 48 -5.25 -1.76 -13.03
CA SER A 48 -6.47 -1.02 -12.70
C SER A 48 -6.30 0.01 -11.58
N GLU A 49 -5.83 -0.41 -10.41
CA GLU A 49 -5.73 0.43 -9.20
C GLU A 49 -4.42 0.14 -8.45
N MET A 50 -3.87 1.12 -7.73
CA MET A 50 -2.74 0.90 -6.82
C MET A 50 -3.14 1.28 -5.40
N TRP A 51 -3.39 0.29 -4.56
CA TRP A 51 -3.96 0.55 -3.23
C TRP A 51 -2.87 0.84 -2.21
N MET A 52 -3.09 1.89 -1.43
CA MET A 52 -2.24 2.30 -0.32
C MET A 52 -3.05 2.17 0.96
N GLY A 53 -2.63 1.36 1.94
CA GLY A 53 -3.35 1.25 3.21
C GLY A 53 -3.39 -0.16 3.80
N THR A 54 -4.35 -0.36 4.71
CA THR A 54 -4.49 -1.57 5.53
C THR A 54 -5.62 -2.49 5.05
N TYR A 55 -5.93 -2.49 3.75
CA TYR A 55 -7.00 -3.34 3.25
C TYR A 55 -6.52 -4.80 3.13
N PRO A 56 -7.17 -5.80 3.77
CA PRO A 56 -6.61 -7.14 3.92
C PRO A 56 -6.32 -7.88 2.62
N SER A 57 -7.14 -7.70 1.57
CA SER A 57 -6.95 -8.41 0.30
C SER A 57 -5.84 -7.82 -0.58
N VAL A 58 -5.48 -6.55 -0.35
CA VAL A 58 -4.45 -5.82 -1.12
C VAL A 58 -3.59 -5.04 -0.13
N PRO A 59 -2.77 -5.74 0.69
CA PRO A 59 -2.02 -5.10 1.76
C PRO A 59 -0.90 -4.23 1.20
N SER A 60 -0.65 -3.10 1.86
CA SER A 60 0.62 -2.37 1.76
C SER A 60 1.63 -2.92 2.76
N PHE A 61 2.92 -2.76 2.47
CA PHE A 61 4.02 -3.28 3.27
C PHE A 61 4.97 -2.16 3.65
N VAL A 62 5.47 -2.20 4.88
CA VAL A 62 6.56 -1.33 5.32
C VAL A 62 7.87 -1.87 4.75
N ILE A 63 8.58 -1.07 3.94
CA ILE A 63 9.77 -1.56 3.22
C ILE A 63 10.87 -2.02 4.19
N ALA A 64 11.08 -1.28 5.28
CA ALA A 64 12.14 -1.56 6.24
C ALA A 64 12.00 -2.91 6.98
N THR A 65 10.77 -3.39 7.19
CA THR A 65 10.48 -4.60 7.97
C THR A 65 9.91 -5.74 7.12
N GLY A 66 9.32 -5.43 5.97
CA GLY A 66 8.56 -6.37 5.16
C GLY A 66 7.19 -6.74 5.73
N GLU A 67 6.83 -6.19 6.90
CA GLU A 67 5.52 -6.45 7.54
C GLU A 67 4.40 -5.70 6.82
N THR A 68 3.16 -6.20 6.97
CA THR A 68 2.02 -5.43 6.48
C THR A 68 1.91 -4.11 7.24
N LEU A 69 1.38 -3.08 6.58
CA LEU A 69 1.09 -1.81 7.24
C LEU A 69 0.10 -2.00 8.40
N GLU A 70 -0.87 -2.90 8.25
CA GLU A 70 -1.84 -3.22 9.29
C GLU A 70 -1.17 -3.76 10.55
N ASP A 71 -0.29 -4.77 10.42
CA ASP A 71 0.47 -5.32 11.55
C ASP A 71 1.36 -4.27 12.20
N SER A 72 1.99 -3.43 11.39
CA SER A 72 2.88 -2.36 11.85
C SER A 72 2.14 -1.32 12.70
N LEU A 73 0.92 -0.95 12.29
CA LEU A 73 0.04 -0.02 13.02
C LEU A 73 -0.57 -0.66 14.26
N ASN A 74 -0.97 -1.94 14.20
CA ASN A 74 -1.48 -2.67 15.36
C ASN A 74 -0.42 -2.82 16.47
N LYS A 75 0.87 -2.96 16.12
CA LYS A 75 1.98 -2.95 17.08
C LYS A 75 2.27 -1.56 17.66
N ASN A 76 1.88 -0.50 16.95
CA ASN A 76 2.17 0.89 17.30
C ASN A 76 0.91 1.77 17.13
N PRO A 77 -0.18 1.52 17.89
CA PRO A 77 -1.47 2.20 17.69
C PRO A 77 -1.40 3.71 17.85
N ASN A 78 -0.39 4.22 18.56
CA ASN A 78 -0.09 5.65 18.70
C ASN A 78 0.20 6.35 17.36
N LEU A 79 0.60 5.62 16.31
CA LEU A 79 0.82 6.17 14.97
C LEU A 79 -0.49 6.53 14.26
N VAL A 80 -1.59 5.87 14.63
CA VAL A 80 -2.94 6.15 14.12
C VAL A 80 -3.64 7.18 15.01
N GLY A 81 -3.41 7.08 16.32
CA GLY A 81 -3.97 7.96 17.35
C GLY A 81 -5.20 7.35 18.04
N GLU A 82 -5.23 7.49 19.38
CA GLU A 82 -6.23 6.88 20.27
C GLU A 82 -7.68 7.08 19.79
N LYS A 83 -8.08 8.32 19.47
CA LYS A 83 -9.44 8.63 19.01
C LYS A 83 -9.85 7.87 17.73
N ILE A 84 -8.90 7.61 16.84
CA ILE A 84 -9.15 6.87 15.60
C ILE A 84 -9.25 5.38 15.90
N VAL A 85 -8.34 4.86 16.74
CA VAL A 85 -8.34 3.45 17.17
C VAL A 85 -9.62 3.10 17.90
N ASP A 86 -10.06 3.92 18.85
CA ASP A 86 -11.30 3.69 19.61
C ASP A 86 -12.54 3.66 18.72
N LYS A 87 -12.54 4.44 17.63
CA LYS A 87 -13.70 4.58 16.74
C LYS A 87 -13.72 3.57 15.60
N PHE A 88 -12.55 3.23 15.06
CA PHE A 88 -12.43 2.48 13.81
C PHE A 88 -11.55 1.21 13.90
N GLY A 89 -10.91 0.96 15.05
CA GLY A 89 -9.94 -0.12 15.23
C GLY A 89 -8.52 0.26 14.78
N GLY A 90 -7.61 -0.72 14.76
CA GLY A 90 -6.19 -0.48 14.49
C GLY A 90 -5.80 -0.26 13.02
N GLY A 91 -6.76 -0.34 12.09
CA GLY A 91 -6.56 -0.07 10.67
C GLY A 91 -6.79 1.40 10.29
N LEU A 92 -6.47 1.76 9.04
CA LEU A 92 -6.78 3.08 8.50
C LEU A 92 -8.26 3.15 8.09
N PRO A 93 -9.01 4.21 8.47
CA PRO A 93 -10.43 4.35 8.15
C PRO A 93 -10.68 4.87 6.72
N PHE A 94 -9.70 4.77 5.84
CA PHE A 94 -9.75 5.22 4.45
C PHE A 94 -8.82 4.37 3.57
N LEU A 95 -9.07 4.37 2.27
CA LEU A 95 -8.29 3.61 1.28
C LEU A 95 -7.97 4.49 0.07
N PRO A 96 -6.79 5.13 0.05
CA PRO A 96 -6.26 5.82 -1.13
C PRO A 96 -5.91 4.82 -2.24
N LYS A 97 -6.10 5.26 -3.50
CA LYS A 97 -5.89 4.48 -4.72
C LYS A 97 -5.28 5.31 -5.83
#